data_AF-J9AKA4-F1
#
_entry.id   AF-J9AKA4-F1
#
_cell.length_a   1.000
_cell.length_b   1.000
_cell.length_c   1.000
_cell.angle_alpha   90.00
_cell.angle_beta   90.00
_cell.angle_gamma   90.00
#
_symmetry.space_group_name_H-M   'P 1'
#
loop_
_entity.id
_entity.type
_entity.pdbx_description
1 polymer ?
#
loop_
_entity_poly.entity_id
_entity_poly.type
_entity_poly.pdbx_seq_one_letter_code
_entity_poly.pdbx_strand_id
1 'polypeptide(L)'
;MSSSFGLRFAILIAAWANSIGATIRLISSFLPLQIRFPVGIFGQAVAACAYPFIMFLPSKVAGSWFPENQRALATTIGIMANPLGVLMANILSPQIVKAPVDVLIINIITFVPCLLACLIATFCVTRSEPPMPPSQSAAQPQMPFFLGIKQCFTNKAYVLLLIAMGGGIGMFNCLYTVIQQLFCATGYSNSFSGLCAALMIIGGVFGASASGIF
;
A
#
# COMPACT_ATOMS: atom_id res chain seq x y z
N MET A 1 -15.79 -11.74 -21.73
CA MET A 1 -16.39 -10.66 -20.93
C MET A 1 -15.44 -10.02 -19.89
N SER A 2 -14.11 -10.25 -19.92
CA SER A 2 -13.19 -9.81 -18.84
C SER A 2 -12.11 -8.81 -19.26
N SER A 3 -12.14 -8.28 -20.48
CA SER A 3 -11.06 -7.42 -21.02
C SER A 3 -11.32 -5.92 -20.84
N SER A 4 -12.27 -5.51 -19.99
CA SER A 4 -12.69 -4.10 -19.89
C SER A 4 -12.40 -3.43 -18.54
N PHE A 5 -11.95 -4.19 -17.52
CA PHE A 5 -11.51 -3.61 -16.26
C PHE A 5 -10.07 -3.09 -16.41
N GLY A 6 -9.94 -1.97 -17.11
CA GLY A 6 -8.66 -1.34 -17.44
C GLY A 6 -7.93 -0.74 -16.24
N LEU A 7 -6.64 -0.44 -16.44
CA LEU A 7 -5.74 0.18 -15.45
C LEU A 7 -6.37 1.40 -14.76
N ARG A 8 -7.06 2.27 -15.51
CA ARG A 8 -7.79 3.43 -14.97
C ARG A 8 -8.86 3.04 -13.96
N PHE A 9 -9.62 1.97 -14.21
CA PHE A 9 -10.68 1.57 -13.29
C PHE A 9 -10.10 1.06 -11.96
N ALA A 10 -9.00 0.31 -12.02
CA ALA A 10 -8.27 -0.11 -10.82
C ALA A 10 -7.71 1.10 -10.03
N ILE A 11 -7.16 2.10 -10.73
CA ILE A 11 -6.69 3.35 -10.11
C ILE A 11 -7.85 4.11 -9.45
N LEU A 12 -8.98 4.23 -10.14
CA LEU A 12 -10.15 4.94 -9.62
C LEU A 12 -10.76 4.23 -8.41
N ILE A 13 -10.92 2.91 -8.42
CA ILE A 13 -11.39 2.17 -7.23
C ILE A 13 -10.43 2.40 -6.07
N ALA A 14 -9.12 2.22 -6.29
CA ALA A 14 -8.11 2.40 -5.27
C ALA A 14 -8.21 3.78 -4.62
N ALA A 15 -8.27 4.83 -5.46
CA ALA A 15 -8.28 6.20 -5.00
C ALA A 15 -9.59 6.58 -4.29
N TRP A 16 -10.73 6.18 -4.84
CA TRP A 16 -12.04 6.46 -4.23
C TRP A 16 -12.27 5.67 -2.95
N ALA A 17 -11.99 4.37 -2.94
CA ALA A 17 -12.16 3.55 -1.73
C ALA A 17 -11.26 4.05 -0.59
N ASN A 18 -10.01 4.42 -0.89
CA ASN A 18 -9.10 4.97 0.11
C ASN A 18 -9.54 6.36 0.58
N SER A 19 -10.00 7.22 -0.33
CA SER A 19 -10.51 8.56 0.01
C SER A 19 -11.79 8.51 0.86
N ILE A 20 -12.73 7.61 0.54
CA ILE A 20 -13.94 7.38 1.33
C ILE A 20 -13.57 6.88 2.73
N GLY A 21 -12.67 5.89 2.83
CA GLY A 21 -12.19 5.38 4.12
C GLY A 21 -11.53 6.48 4.98
N ALA A 22 -10.69 7.32 4.36
CA ALA A 22 -10.08 8.47 5.03
C ALA A 22 -11.10 9.53 5.46
N THR A 23 -12.14 9.78 4.65
CA THR A 23 -13.23 10.71 4.98
C THR A 23 -14.01 10.21 6.20
N ILE A 24 -14.35 8.92 6.23
CA ILE A 24 -15.08 8.30 7.36
C ILE A 24 -14.26 8.42 8.65
N ARG A 25 -12.93 8.26 8.57
CA ARG A 25 -12.02 8.47 9.72
C ARG A 25 -11.98 9.91 10.20
N LEU A 26 -12.00 10.87 9.28
CA LEU A 26 -12.07 12.27 9.63
C LEU A 26 -13.39 12.59 10.34
N ILE A 27 -14.52 12.11 9.79
CA ILE A 27 -15.85 12.27 10.38
C ILE A 27 -15.92 11.65 11.78
N SER A 28 -15.37 10.45 11.96
CA SER A 28 -15.26 9.76 13.27
C SER A 28 -14.64 10.66 14.36
N SER A 29 -13.76 11.59 14.01
CA SER A 29 -13.10 12.48 14.97
C SER A 29 -14.02 13.58 15.52
N PHE A 30 -15.12 13.90 14.82
CA PHE A 30 -16.14 14.87 15.26
C PHE A 30 -17.29 14.21 16.02
N LEU A 31 -17.33 12.88 16.07
CA LEU A 31 -18.37 12.11 16.75
C LEU A 31 -18.05 11.93 18.26
N PRO A 32 -19.07 11.73 19.12
CA PRO A 32 -18.87 11.47 20.54
C PRO A 32 -18.03 10.22 20.79
N LEU A 33 -17.30 10.24 21.93
CA LEU A 33 -16.24 9.26 22.25
C LEU A 33 -16.69 7.79 22.16
N GLN A 34 -17.96 7.52 22.47
CA GLN A 34 -18.56 6.18 22.47
C GLN A 34 -18.64 5.54 21.07
N ILE A 35 -18.88 6.34 20.02
CA ILE A 35 -19.03 5.85 18.64
C ILE A 35 -17.81 6.17 17.76
N ARG A 36 -16.87 6.96 18.27
CA ARG A 36 -15.63 7.33 17.56
C ARG A 36 -14.80 6.13 17.13
N PHE A 37 -14.53 5.19 18.04
CA PHE A 37 -13.73 4.00 17.74
C PHE A 37 -14.36 3.08 16.66
N PRO A 38 -15.62 2.61 16.79
CA PRO A 38 -16.20 1.72 15.80
C PRO A 38 -16.32 2.36 14.41
N VAL A 39 -16.66 3.65 14.32
CA VAL A 39 -16.72 4.37 13.04
C VAL A 39 -15.33 4.54 12.43
N GLY A 40 -14.30 4.79 13.25
CA GLY A 40 -12.91 4.88 12.79
C GLY A 40 -12.40 3.56 12.22
N ILE A 41 -12.69 2.44 12.89
CA ILE A 41 -12.35 1.09 12.42
C ILE A 41 -13.11 0.75 11.13
N PHE A 42 -14.38 1.13 11.03
CA PHE A 42 -15.15 0.97 9.79
C PHE A 42 -14.50 1.73 8.62
N GLY A 43 -14.08 2.98 8.84
CA GLY A 43 -13.32 3.73 7.84
C GLY A 43 -12.02 3.05 7.42
N GLN A 44 -11.30 2.42 8.36
CA GLN A 44 -10.11 1.63 8.04
C GLN A 44 -10.41 0.35 7.27
N ALA A 45 -11.52 -0.34 7.56
CA ALA A 45 -11.93 -1.50 6.79
C ALA A 45 -12.20 -1.12 5.33
N VAL A 46 -12.88 0.02 5.10
CA VAL A 46 -13.12 0.55 3.75
C VAL A 46 -11.82 0.91 3.04
N ALA A 47 -10.88 1.58 3.72
CA ALA A 47 -9.56 1.88 3.17
C ALA A 47 -8.74 0.60 2.87
N ALA A 48 -8.88 -0.44 3.70
CA ALA A 48 -8.19 -1.72 3.50
C ALA A 48 -8.65 -2.43 2.22
N CYS A 49 -9.91 -2.26 1.79
CA CYS A 49 -10.38 -2.77 0.50
C CYS A 49 -9.65 -2.12 -0.70
N ALA A 50 -9.08 -0.93 -0.54
CA ALA A 50 -8.28 -0.29 -1.58
C ALA A 50 -6.87 -0.88 -1.70
N TYR A 51 -6.34 -1.47 -0.62
CA TYR A 51 -4.95 -1.90 -0.51
C TYR A 51 -4.51 -2.88 -1.62
N PRO A 52 -5.29 -3.93 -1.98
CA PRO A 52 -4.91 -4.83 -3.07
C PRO A 52 -4.73 -4.10 -4.39
N PHE A 53 -5.62 -3.16 -4.72
CA PHE A 53 -5.50 -2.37 -5.93
C PHE A 53 -4.22 -1.53 -5.89
N ILE A 54 -3.98 -0.79 -4.81
CA ILE A 54 -2.78 0.04 -4.62
C ILE A 54 -1.50 -0.79 -4.78
N MET A 55 -1.46 -1.99 -4.21
CA MET A 55 -0.28 -2.85 -4.23
C MET A 55 0.08 -3.36 -5.64
N PHE A 56 -0.92 -3.62 -6.49
CA PHE A 56 -0.70 -4.11 -7.86
C PHE A 56 -0.59 -3.00 -8.91
N LEU A 57 -0.86 -1.74 -8.56
CA LEU A 57 -0.77 -0.62 -9.49
C LEU A 57 0.64 -0.44 -10.08
N PRO A 58 1.74 -0.39 -9.30
CA PRO A 58 3.08 -0.15 -9.84
C PRO A 58 3.48 -1.13 -10.94
N SER A 59 3.25 -2.42 -10.72
CA SER A 59 3.61 -3.48 -11.69
C SER A 59 2.72 -3.42 -12.94
N LYS A 60 1.43 -3.12 -12.79
CA LYS A 60 0.51 -2.93 -13.91
C LYS A 60 0.83 -1.69 -14.75
N VAL A 61 1.15 -0.57 -14.10
CA VAL A 61 1.58 0.67 -14.78
C VAL A 61 2.91 0.43 -15.50
N ALA A 62 3.89 -0.16 -14.83
CA ALA A 62 5.19 -0.48 -15.41
C ALA A 62 5.06 -1.38 -16.65
N GLY A 63 4.26 -2.45 -16.57
CA GLY A 63 4.02 -3.35 -17.69
C GLY A 63 3.34 -2.70 -18.90
N SER A 64 2.47 -1.71 -18.65
CA SER A 64 1.64 -1.09 -19.69
C SER A 64 2.28 0.15 -20.33
N TRP A 65 3.11 0.89 -19.58
CA TRP A 65 3.67 2.19 -20.01
C TRP A 65 5.18 2.18 -20.24
N PHE A 66 5.93 1.20 -19.69
CA PHE A 66 7.39 1.15 -19.81
C PHE A 66 7.86 -0.02 -20.69
N PRO A 67 8.94 0.18 -21.47
CA PRO A 67 9.57 -0.88 -22.25
C PRO A 67 10.24 -1.92 -21.35
N GLU A 68 10.38 -3.16 -21.83
CA GLU A 68 10.81 -4.33 -21.04
C GLU A 68 12.08 -4.10 -20.21
N ASN A 69 13.09 -3.44 -20.79
CA ASN A 69 14.35 -3.13 -20.12
C ASN A 69 14.19 -2.18 -18.91
N GLN A 70 13.11 -1.39 -18.84
CA GLN A 70 12.86 -0.42 -17.76
C GLN A 70 11.71 -0.84 -16.83
N ARG A 71 10.98 -1.93 -17.13
CA ARG A 71 9.81 -2.37 -16.35
C ARG A 71 10.17 -2.74 -14.92
N ALA A 72 11.26 -3.49 -14.73
CA ALA A 72 11.70 -3.91 -13.40
C ALA A 72 12.03 -2.68 -12.54
N LEU A 73 12.80 -1.73 -13.08
CA LEU A 73 13.19 -0.50 -12.40
C LEU A 73 11.97 0.37 -12.05
N ALA A 74 11.05 0.59 -12.99
CA ALA A 74 9.82 1.33 -12.76
C ALA A 74 8.92 0.69 -11.69
N THR A 75 8.83 -0.66 -11.68
CA THR A 75 8.09 -1.41 -10.68
C THR A 75 8.72 -1.26 -9.29
N THR A 76 10.04 -1.41 -9.19
CA THR A 76 10.77 -1.28 -7.92
C THR A 76 10.60 0.12 -7.32
N ILE A 77 10.75 1.18 -8.11
CA ILE A 77 10.53 2.57 -7.65
C ILE A 77 9.11 2.73 -7.08
N GLY A 78 8.10 2.21 -7.80
CA GLY A 78 6.71 2.33 -7.34
C GLY A 78 6.41 1.52 -6.08
N ILE A 79 6.99 0.33 -5.93
CA ILE A 79 6.82 -0.49 -4.72
C ILE A 79 7.54 0.15 -3.52
N MET A 80 8.71 0.77 -3.72
CA MET A 80 9.47 1.45 -2.65
C MET A 80 8.75 2.67 -2.05
N ALA A 81 7.74 3.22 -2.73
CA ALA A 81 6.95 4.32 -2.18
C ALA A 81 6.17 3.92 -0.91
N ASN A 82 5.72 2.67 -0.81
CA ASN A 82 4.97 2.17 0.34
C ASN A 82 5.81 2.14 1.65
N PRO A 83 6.96 1.45 1.72
CA PRO A 83 7.78 1.44 2.93
C PRO A 83 8.28 2.84 3.29
N LEU A 84 8.57 3.72 2.32
CA LEU A 84 8.95 5.11 2.58
C LEU A 84 7.81 5.89 3.25
N GLY A 85 6.57 5.73 2.77
CA GLY A 85 5.39 6.33 3.39
C GLY A 85 5.16 5.84 4.82
N VAL A 86 5.31 4.53 5.03
CA VAL A 86 5.21 3.91 6.36
C VAL A 86 6.31 4.43 7.29
N LEU A 87 7.55 4.55 6.81
CA LEU A 87 8.67 5.12 7.56
C LEU A 87 8.36 6.55 8.04
N MET A 88 7.89 7.42 7.14
CA MET A 88 7.49 8.78 7.49
C MET A 88 6.35 8.78 8.51
N ALA A 89 5.35 7.92 8.34
CA ALA A 89 4.24 7.81 9.27
C ALA A 89 4.71 7.38 10.67
N ASN A 90 5.64 6.43 10.81
CA ASN A 90 6.16 6.00 12.12
C ASN A 90 6.94 7.08 12.86
N ILE A 91 7.63 7.95 12.13
CA ILE A 91 8.41 9.04 12.73
C ILE A 91 7.49 10.21 13.12
N LEU A 92 6.58 10.58 12.22
CA LEU A 92 5.71 11.74 12.41
C LEU A 92 4.55 11.47 13.38
N SER A 93 3.94 10.27 13.33
CA SER A 93 2.73 9.97 14.12
C SER A 93 2.94 10.14 15.63
N PRO A 94 4.03 9.61 16.24
CA PRO A 94 4.28 9.78 17.68
C PRO A 94 4.70 11.20 18.08
N GLN A 95 5.20 12.00 17.13
CA GLN A 95 5.56 13.39 17.39
C GLN A 95 4.35 14.32 17.37
N ILE A 96 3.38 14.02 16.50
CA ILE A 96 2.14 14.79 16.32
C ILE A 96 1.10 14.39 17.36
N VAL A 97 0.97 13.11 17.69
CA VAL A 97 -0.05 12.62 18.63
C VAL A 97 0.52 12.51 20.04
N LYS A 98 0.32 13.57 20.85
CA LYS A 98 0.71 13.59 22.27
C LYS A 98 -0.51 13.51 23.19
N ALA A 99 -1.66 13.97 22.72
CA ALA A 99 -2.93 13.96 23.43
C ALA A 99 -4.07 13.37 22.56
N PRO A 100 -5.19 12.92 23.16
CA PRO A 100 -6.36 12.40 22.41
C PRO A 100 -6.99 13.42 21.44
N VAL A 101 -6.75 14.70 21.67
CA VAL A 101 -7.19 15.81 20.81
C VAL A 101 -6.43 15.84 19.49
N ASP A 102 -5.16 15.40 19.49
CA ASP A 102 -4.28 15.41 18.31
C ASP A 102 -4.64 14.33 17.28
N VAL A 103 -5.50 13.38 17.65
CA VAL A 103 -6.02 12.36 16.74
C VAL A 103 -6.85 13.00 15.60
N LEU A 104 -7.45 14.18 15.83
CA LEU A 104 -8.06 14.94 14.75
C LEU A 104 -7.02 15.44 13.76
N ILE A 105 -5.90 15.97 14.26
CA ILE A 105 -4.80 16.54 13.45
C ILE A 105 -4.21 15.45 12.55
N ILE A 106 -3.95 14.25 13.09
CA ILE A 106 -3.39 13.17 12.27
C ILE A 106 -4.38 12.65 11.22
N ASN A 107 -5.67 12.63 11.51
CA ASN A 107 -6.70 12.27 10.53
C ASN A 107 -6.82 13.33 9.43
N ILE A 108 -6.64 14.62 9.73
CA ILE A 108 -6.57 15.68 8.71
C ILE A 108 -5.31 15.51 7.86
N ILE A 109 -4.14 15.34 8.48
CA ILE A 109 -2.86 15.18 7.79
C ILE A 109 -2.87 13.95 6.85
N THR A 110 -3.55 12.88 7.22
CA THR A 110 -3.70 11.69 6.38
C THR A 110 -4.82 11.82 5.34
N PHE A 111 -5.87 12.60 5.61
CA PHE A 111 -6.96 12.86 4.68
C PHE A 111 -6.54 13.72 3.48
N VAL A 112 -5.78 14.80 3.71
CA VAL A 112 -5.33 15.72 2.64
C VAL A 112 -4.62 15.01 1.48
N PRO A 113 -3.59 14.17 1.70
CA PRO A 113 -2.92 13.45 0.61
C PRO A 113 -3.82 12.40 -0.04
N CYS A 114 -4.72 11.75 0.71
CA CYS A 114 -5.68 10.80 0.13
C CYS A 114 -6.68 11.50 -0.80
N LEU A 115 -7.17 12.68 -0.41
CA LEU A 115 -8.04 13.50 -1.24
C LEU A 115 -7.30 14.02 -2.48
N LEU A 116 -6.08 14.54 -2.31
CA LEU A 116 -5.27 15.01 -3.42
C LEU A 116 -4.98 13.87 -4.42
N ALA A 117 -4.61 12.68 -3.92
CA ALA A 117 -4.42 11.51 -4.76
C ALA A 117 -5.71 11.11 -5.50
N CYS A 118 -6.87 11.22 -4.85
CA CYS A 118 -8.17 10.97 -5.48
C CYS A 118 -8.50 11.99 -6.57
N LEU A 119 -8.23 13.28 -6.34
CA LEU A 119 -8.41 14.33 -7.33
C LEU A 119 -7.47 14.13 -8.52
N ILE A 120 -6.18 13.87 -8.26
CA ILE A 120 -5.20 13.59 -9.33
C ILE A 120 -5.61 12.32 -10.10
N ALA A 121 -6.04 11.26 -9.43
CA ALA A 121 -6.55 10.06 -10.07
C ALA A 121 -7.78 10.35 -10.94
N THR A 122 -8.69 11.21 -10.49
CA THR A 122 -9.93 11.51 -11.22
C THR A 122 -9.70 12.46 -12.39
N PHE A 123 -8.86 13.48 -12.23
CA PHE A 123 -8.62 14.53 -13.24
C PHE A 123 -7.45 14.23 -14.17
N CYS A 124 -6.33 13.71 -13.67
CA CYS A 124 -5.14 13.45 -14.48
C CYS A 124 -5.15 12.07 -15.14
N VAL A 125 -5.82 11.07 -14.56
CA VAL A 125 -5.91 9.71 -15.17
C VAL A 125 -7.07 9.67 -16.14
N THR A 126 -6.96 10.44 -17.22
CA THR A 126 -7.92 10.44 -18.33
C THR A 126 -7.69 9.28 -19.30
N ARG A 127 -6.49 8.67 -19.30
CA ARG A 127 -6.12 7.61 -20.24
C ARG A 127 -5.68 6.32 -19.55
N SER A 128 -6.41 5.23 -19.80
CA SER A 128 -6.14 3.88 -19.25
C SER A 128 -4.91 3.22 -19.88
N GLU A 129 -4.62 3.55 -21.14
CA GLU A 129 -3.57 2.94 -21.96
C GLU A 129 -2.94 4.02 -22.87
N PRO A 130 -1.62 3.93 -23.15
CA PRO A 130 -0.97 4.81 -24.12
C PRO A 130 -1.56 4.63 -25.53
N PRO A 131 -1.49 5.66 -26.40
CA PRO A 131 -2.02 5.64 -27.78
C PRO A 131 -1.45 4.54 -28.68
N MET A 132 -0.29 3.99 -28.34
CA MET A 132 0.34 2.89 -29.06
C MET A 132 0.75 1.80 -28.05
N PRO A 133 0.43 0.53 -28.32
CA PRO A 133 0.80 -0.59 -27.45
C PRO A 133 2.32 -0.80 -27.50
N PRO A 134 3.06 -0.74 -26.37
CA PRO A 134 4.52 -0.73 -26.40
C PRO A 134 5.17 -2.13 -26.47
N SER A 135 4.44 -3.25 -26.39
CA SER A 135 5.07 -4.57 -26.61
C SER A 135 4.11 -5.68 -27.09
N GLN A 136 4.65 -6.65 -27.84
CA GLN A 136 3.94 -7.84 -28.35
C GLN A 136 3.32 -8.71 -27.24
N SER A 137 3.81 -8.59 -26.01
CA SER A 137 3.29 -9.28 -24.81
C SER A 137 1.92 -8.76 -24.35
N ALA A 138 1.51 -7.54 -24.75
CA ALA A 138 0.15 -7.03 -24.54
C ALA A 138 -0.88 -7.63 -25.51
N ALA A 139 -0.40 -8.29 -26.58
CA ALA A 139 -1.25 -8.98 -27.56
C ALA A 139 -1.50 -10.46 -27.20
N GLN A 140 -0.84 -11.00 -26.17
CA GLN A 140 -1.17 -12.35 -25.70
C GLN A 140 -2.53 -12.35 -24.98
N PRO A 141 -3.44 -13.27 -25.32
CA PRO A 141 -4.71 -13.39 -24.63
C PRO A 141 -4.44 -13.64 -23.14
N GLN A 142 -4.94 -12.72 -22.29
CA GLN A 142 -4.81 -12.87 -20.84
C GLN A 142 -5.41 -14.23 -20.43
N MET A 143 -4.60 -15.06 -19.77
CA MET A 143 -5.10 -16.33 -19.23
C MET A 143 -6.29 -16.05 -18.30
N PRO A 144 -7.36 -16.87 -18.39
CA PRO A 144 -8.49 -16.74 -17.48
C PRO A 144 -8.05 -16.84 -16.02
N PHE A 145 -8.48 -15.89 -15.20
CA PHE A 145 -8.02 -15.66 -13.82
C PHE A 145 -7.98 -16.93 -12.96
N PHE A 146 -9.08 -17.70 -12.94
CA PHE A 146 -9.19 -18.94 -12.17
C PHE A 146 -8.24 -20.04 -12.63
N LEU A 147 -7.97 -20.10 -13.94
CA LEU A 147 -7.05 -21.05 -14.54
C LEU A 147 -5.61 -20.70 -14.18
N GLY A 148 -5.27 -19.40 -14.19
CA GLY A 148 -3.99 -18.89 -13.71
C GLY A 148 -3.75 -19.20 -12.22
N ILE A 149 -4.75 -18.98 -11.35
CA ILE A 149 -4.65 -19.34 -9.93
C ILE A 149 -4.37 -20.83 -9.76
N LYS A 150 -5.13 -21.70 -10.43
CA LYS A 150 -4.93 -23.15 -10.34
C LYS A 150 -3.52 -23.55 -10.77
N GLN A 151 -2.99 -22.93 -11.82
CA GLN A 151 -1.65 -23.21 -12.34
C GLN A 151 -0.54 -22.69 -11.40
N CYS A 152 -0.74 -21.55 -10.75
CA CYS A 152 0.15 -21.06 -9.69
C CYS A 152 0.27 -22.07 -8.54
N PHE A 153 -0.84 -22.58 -8.02
CA PHE A 153 -0.82 -23.57 -6.93
C PHE A 153 -0.32 -24.96 -7.36
N THR A 154 -0.31 -25.26 -8.66
CA THR A 154 0.22 -26.53 -9.19
C THR A 154 1.75 -26.46 -9.39
N ASN A 155 2.33 -25.26 -9.54
CA ASN A 155 3.75 -25.09 -9.77
C ASN A 155 4.55 -25.13 -8.46
N LYS A 156 5.38 -26.18 -8.29
CA LYS A 156 6.24 -26.36 -7.10
C LYS A 156 7.17 -25.17 -6.83
N ALA A 157 7.70 -24.53 -7.87
CA ALA A 157 8.56 -23.36 -7.72
C ALA A 157 7.78 -22.16 -7.15
N TYR A 158 6.54 -21.96 -7.60
CA TYR A 158 5.67 -20.90 -7.08
C TYR A 158 5.28 -21.16 -5.62
N VAL A 159 4.97 -22.42 -5.25
CA VAL A 159 4.63 -22.77 -3.86
C VAL A 159 5.83 -22.55 -2.92
N LEU A 160 7.05 -22.90 -3.34
CA LEU A 160 8.27 -22.61 -2.58
C LEU A 160 8.48 -21.10 -2.40
N LEU A 161 8.33 -20.32 -3.48
CA LEU A 161 8.38 -18.85 -3.43
C LEU A 161 7.31 -18.28 -2.50
N LEU A 162 6.08 -18.80 -2.56
CA LEU A 162 4.96 -18.35 -1.73
C LEU A 162 5.24 -18.58 -0.24
N ILE A 163 5.78 -19.74 0.14
CA ILE A 163 6.10 -20.04 1.53
C ILE A 163 7.30 -19.21 2.01
N ALA A 164 8.38 -19.15 1.23
CA ALA A 164 9.60 -18.45 1.63
C ALA A 164 9.40 -16.93 1.67
N MET A 165 8.88 -16.34 0.59
CA MET A 165 8.67 -14.89 0.49
C MET A 165 7.46 -14.45 1.33
N GLY A 166 6.35 -15.20 1.28
CA GLY A 166 5.17 -14.91 2.08
C GLY A 166 5.43 -15.03 3.58
N GLY A 167 6.18 -16.07 3.99
CA GLY A 167 6.64 -16.22 5.37
C GLY A 167 7.52 -15.06 5.81
N GLY A 168 8.49 -14.64 4.98
CA GLY A 168 9.34 -13.48 5.27
C GLY A 168 8.56 -12.17 5.44
N ILE A 169 7.66 -11.86 4.50
CA ILE A 169 6.80 -10.67 4.57
C ILE A 169 5.85 -10.74 5.78
N GLY A 170 5.32 -11.93 6.08
CA GLY A 170 4.42 -12.15 7.22
C GLY A 170 5.13 -11.93 8.57
N MET A 171 6.32 -12.50 8.73
CA MET A 171 7.15 -12.27 9.93
C MET A 171 7.49 -10.79 10.09
N PHE A 172 7.89 -10.12 9.00
CA PHE A 172 8.21 -8.69 9.03
C PHE A 172 7.00 -7.83 9.46
N ASN A 173 5.83 -8.05 8.85
CA ASN A 173 4.62 -7.31 9.20
C ASN A 173 4.14 -7.59 10.63
N CYS A 174 4.24 -8.85 11.08
CA CYS A 174 3.90 -9.22 12.45
C CYS A 174 4.78 -8.47 13.44
N LEU A 175 6.10 -8.57 13.28
CA LEU A 175 7.07 -7.94 14.16
C LEU A 175 6.88 -6.41 14.17
N TYR A 176 6.70 -5.80 13.00
CA TYR A 176 6.41 -4.38 12.85
C TYR A 176 5.13 -3.95 13.58
N THR A 177 4.07 -4.76 13.56
CA THR A 177 2.80 -4.43 14.23
C THR A 177 2.91 -4.52 15.76
N VAL A 178 3.60 -5.55 16.28
CA VAL A 178 3.71 -5.79 17.72
C VAL A 178 4.81 -4.98 18.40
N ILE A 179 5.75 -4.41 17.64
CA ILE A 179 6.89 -3.68 18.21
C ILE A 179 6.44 -2.54 19.14
N GLN A 180 5.39 -1.83 18.73
CA GLN A 180 4.89 -0.69 19.51
C GLN A 180 4.19 -1.15 20.80
N GLN A 181 3.50 -2.29 20.76
CA GLN A 181 2.88 -2.90 21.94
C GLN A 181 3.93 -3.46 22.91
N LEU A 182 4.98 -4.10 22.38
CA LEU A 182 6.08 -4.69 23.16
C LEU A 182 6.86 -3.62 23.94
N PHE A 183 7.17 -2.50 23.30
CA PHE A 183 7.87 -1.38 23.94
C PHE A 183 6.97 -0.58 24.89
N CYS A 184 5.67 -0.50 24.62
CA CYS A 184 4.72 0.13 25.55
C CYS A 184 4.61 -0.67 26.86
N ALA A 185 4.60 -2.01 26.80
CA ALA A 185 4.53 -2.86 27.99
C ALA A 185 5.77 -2.76 28.90
N THR A 186 6.92 -2.35 28.34
CA THR A 186 8.18 -2.20 29.05
C THR A 186 8.43 -0.77 29.55
N GLY A 187 7.49 0.15 29.32
CA GLY A 187 7.56 1.54 29.80
C GLY A 187 8.39 2.49 28.91
N TYR A 188 8.77 2.07 27.70
CA TYR A 188 9.48 2.94 26.77
C TYR A 188 8.54 3.96 26.11
N SER A 189 9.10 5.13 25.77
CA SER A 189 8.37 6.21 25.09
C SER A 189 7.93 5.80 23.68
N ASN A 190 6.74 6.24 23.26
CA ASN A 190 6.19 6.02 21.92
C ASN A 190 7.14 6.50 20.79
N SER A 191 7.93 7.55 21.04
CA SER A 191 8.91 8.05 20.06
C SER A 191 10.06 7.06 19.83
N PHE A 192 10.48 6.33 20.88
CA PHE A 192 11.53 5.32 20.76
C PHE A 192 11.04 4.11 19.96
N SER A 193 9.80 3.65 20.20
CA SER A 193 9.19 2.58 19.42
C SER A 193 9.06 2.94 17.94
N GLY A 194 8.63 4.17 17.64
CA GLY A 194 8.58 4.68 16.26
C GLY A 194 9.95 4.72 15.59
N LEU A 195 11.01 5.10 16.33
CA LEU A 195 12.38 5.09 15.83
C LEU A 195 12.89 3.66 15.55
N CYS A 196 12.60 2.68 16.42
CA CYS A 196 12.97 1.29 16.18
C CYS A 196 12.27 0.72 14.93
N ALA A 197 10.97 1.01 14.77
CA ALA A 197 10.23 0.63 13.57
C ALA A 197 10.82 1.29 12.31
N ALA A 198 11.23 2.57 12.40
CA ALA A 198 11.89 3.28 11.34
C ALA A 198 13.24 2.65 10.94
N LEU A 199 14.09 2.30 11.92
CA LEU A 199 15.38 1.65 11.70
C LEU A 199 15.23 0.28 11.01
N MET A 200 14.20 -0.49 11.38
CA MET A 200 13.88 -1.74 10.69
C MET A 200 13.58 -1.54 9.21
N ILE A 201 12.77 -0.53 8.86
CA ILE A 201 12.43 -0.23 7.47
C ILE A 201 13.68 0.22 6.70
N ILE A 202 14.50 1.09 7.30
CA ILE A 202 15.76 1.56 6.70
C ILE A 202 16.70 0.38 6.42
N GLY A 203 16.91 -0.50 7.41
CA GLY A 203 17.72 -1.71 7.24
C GLY A 203 17.20 -2.61 6.10
N GLY A 204 15.89 -2.76 6.00
CA GLY A 204 15.25 -3.50 4.90
C GLY A 204 15.48 -2.87 3.52
N VAL A 205 15.38 -1.55 3.40
CA VAL A 205 15.66 -0.82 2.15
C VAL A 205 17.11 -0.96 1.73
N PHE A 206 18.07 -0.85 2.67
CA PHE A 206 19.49 -1.10 2.40
C PHE A 206 19.75 -2.54 1.97
N GLY A 207 19.16 -3.52 2.66
CA GLY A 207 19.28 -4.93 2.30
C GLY A 207 18.75 -5.22 0.89
N ALA A 208 17.56 -4.69 0.55
CA ALA A 208 16.97 -4.83 -0.78
C ALA A 208 17.80 -4.16 -1.88
N SER A 209 18.38 -2.99 -1.57
CA SER A 209 19.26 -2.28 -2.51
C SER A 209 20.55 -3.06 -2.76
N ALA A 210 21.17 -3.58 -1.70
CA ALA A 210 22.37 -4.41 -1.81
C ALA A 210 22.10 -5.69 -2.60
N SER A 211 21.01 -6.40 -2.32
CA SER A 211 20.63 -7.62 -3.05
C SER A 211 20.23 -7.37 -4.50
N GLY A 212 19.81 -6.15 -4.85
CA GLY A 212 19.42 -5.78 -6.22
C GLY A 212 20.59 -5.42 -7.13
N ILE A 213 21.80 -5.25 -6.57
CA ILE A 213 23.04 -4.96 -7.31
C ILE A 213 23.76 -6.26 -7.73
N PHE A 214 23.53 -7.37 -7.02
CA PHE A 214 24.07 -8.69 -7.31
C PHE A 214 23.07 -9.56 -8.09
#